data_AF-A0A7J9IJX0-F1
#
_entry.id   AF-A0A7J9IJX0-F1
#
_cell.length_a   1.000
_cell.length_b   1.000
_cell.length_c   1.000
_cell.angle_alpha   90.00
_cell.angle_beta   90.00
_cell.angle_gamma   90.00
#
_symmetry.space_group_name_H-M   'P 1'
#
loop_
_entity.id
_entity.type
_entity.pdbx_description
1 polymer ?
#
loop_
_entity_poly.entity_id
_entity_poly.type
_entity_poly.pdbx_seq_one_letter_code
_entity_poly.pdbx_strand_id
1 'polypeptide(L)'
;MAETLMHALQYDSYGGGAAALKHVEVPIPTPNKDEILLKLDAISLNPVDWKIQEGVLRPFLPRKFPCIPDTDQLNRRLDWKLVIGLENGFE
;
A
#
# COMPACT_ATOMS: atom_id res chain seq x y z
N MET A 1 13.24 9.82 18.19
CA MET A 1 13.71 9.97 16.80
C MET A 1 12.54 10.49 16.00
N ALA A 2 12.72 11.50 15.14
CA ALA A 2 11.63 12.02 14.33
C ALA A 2 11.16 10.93 13.35
N GLU A 3 9.86 10.78 13.20
CA GLU A 3 9.26 9.84 12.26
C GLU A 3 9.49 10.34 10.82
N THR A 4 10.10 9.51 9.98
CA THR A 4 10.24 9.82 8.55
C THR A 4 8.93 9.47 7.86
N LEU A 5 8.34 10.44 7.16
CA LEU A 5 7.08 10.29 6.45
C LEU A 5 7.31 9.98 4.96
N MET A 6 6.32 9.34 4.33
CA MET A 6 6.20 9.16 2.88
C MET A 6 4.81 9.58 2.40
N HIS A 7 4.73 9.99 1.14
CA HIS A 7 3.46 10.26 0.47
C HIS A 7 2.77 8.97 0.03
N ALA A 8 1.46 8.89 0.23
CA ALA A 8 0.63 7.77 -0.20
C ALA A 8 -0.75 8.21 -0.69
N LEU A 9 -1.41 7.35 -1.46
CA LEU A 9 -2.83 7.47 -1.79
C LEU A 9 -3.61 6.40 -1.01
N GLN A 10 -4.62 6.81 -0.25
CA GLN A 10 -5.46 5.89 0.52
C GLN A 10 -6.95 6.16 0.34
N TYR A 11 -7.78 5.16 0.62
CA TYR A 11 -9.24 5.29 0.72
C TYR A 11 -9.75 4.71 2.05
N ASP A 12 -10.79 5.33 2.61
CA ASP A 12 -11.30 5.02 3.96
C ASP A 12 -12.60 4.18 3.94
N SER A 13 -13.18 3.96 2.77
CA SER A 13 -14.43 3.22 2.59
C SER A 13 -14.56 2.64 1.20
N TYR A 14 -15.47 1.68 1.05
CA TYR A 14 -15.83 1.15 -0.27
C TYR A 14 -16.64 2.16 -1.11
N GLY A 15 -16.60 1.99 -2.44
CA GLY A 15 -17.56 2.57 -3.39
C GLY A 15 -17.36 4.05 -3.72
N GLY A 16 -16.21 4.64 -3.36
CA GLY A 16 -15.94 6.06 -3.59
C GLY A 16 -15.24 6.39 -4.91
N GLY A 17 -14.82 5.37 -5.68
CA GLY A 17 -14.05 5.53 -6.91
C GLY A 17 -12.78 6.35 -6.70
N ALA A 18 -12.30 6.98 -7.77
CA ALA A 18 -11.12 7.84 -7.73
C ALA A 18 -11.29 9.07 -6.82
N ALA A 19 -12.51 9.59 -6.67
CA ALA A 19 -12.78 10.78 -5.86
C ALA A 19 -12.57 10.56 -4.36
N ALA A 20 -12.62 9.30 -3.89
CA ALA A 20 -12.34 8.96 -2.50
C ALA A 20 -10.86 8.67 -2.22
N LEU A 21 -9.99 8.69 -3.23
CA LEU A 21 -8.54 8.59 -3.01
C LEU A 21 -8.02 9.91 -2.43
N LYS A 22 -7.36 9.81 -1.29
CA LYS A 22 -6.78 10.94 -0.56
C LYS A 22 -5.26 10.84 -0.62
N HIS A 23 -4.62 11.94 -1.00
CA HIS A 23 -3.17 12.10 -0.86
C HIS A 23 -2.85 12.43 0.59
N VAL A 24 -2.01 11.61 1.22
CA VAL A 24 -1.67 11.69 2.64
C VAL A 24 -0.17 11.52 2.85
N GLU A 25 0.32 11.99 3.99
CA GLU A 25 1.63 11.61 4.51
C GLU A 25 1.43 10.54 5.59
N VAL A 26 2.19 9.45 5.50
CA VAL A 26 2.15 8.34 6.44
C VAL A 26 3.58 7.96 6.86
N PRO A 27 3.79 7.39 8.05
CA PRO A 27 5.11 6.91 8.46
C PRO A 27 5.65 5.87 7.47
N ILE A 28 6.95 5.94 7.17
CA ILE A 28 7.63 4.87 6.44
C ILE A 28 7.54 3.59 7.28
N PRO A 29 7.03 2.47 6.72
CA PRO A 29 6.91 1.23 7.47
C PRO A 29 8.28 0.67 7.84
N THR A 30 8.38 0.02 9.00
CA THR A 30 9.57 -0.74 9.38
C THR A 30 9.42 -2.19 8.88
N PRO A 31 10.36 -2.71 8.07
CA PRO A 31 10.26 -4.07 7.57
C PRO A 31 10.46 -5.09 8.71
N ASN A 32 9.71 -6.19 8.67
CA ASN A 32 9.99 -7.36 9.51
C ASN A 32 11.26 -8.11 9.05
N LYS A 33 11.70 -9.11 9.82
CA LYS A 33 12.93 -9.90 9.55
C LYS A 33 13.03 -10.46 8.12
N ASP A 34 11.89 -10.84 7.53
CA ASP A 34 11.82 -11.41 6.18
C ASP A 34 11.15 -10.42 5.20
N GLU A 35 11.34 -9.12 5.41
CA GLU A 35 10.90 -8.04 4.53
C GLU A 35 12.08 -7.17 4.14
N ILE A 36 12.04 -6.68 2.91
CA ILE A 36 12.94 -5.64 2.44
C ILE A 36 12.14 -4.38 2.28
N LEU A 37 12.78 -3.24 2.45
CA LEU A 37 12.19 -1.94 2.20
C LEU A 37 12.80 -1.53 0.81
N LEU A 38 11.98 -1.32 -0.22
CA LEU A 38 12.27 -0.77 -1.58
C LEU A 38 11.79 0.66 -1.93
N LYS A 39 12.62 1.64 -2.27
CA LYS A 39 12.07 2.96 -2.68
C LYS A 39 11.38 2.81 -4.05
N LEU A 40 10.09 3.11 -4.18
CA LEU A 40 9.39 3.00 -5.46
C LEU A 40 9.66 4.22 -6.36
N ASP A 41 10.04 3.94 -7.60
CA ASP A 41 10.05 4.95 -8.68
C ASP A 41 8.73 4.96 -9.47
N ALA A 42 8.04 3.82 -9.54
CA ALA A 42 6.76 3.65 -10.22
C ALA A 42 5.96 2.47 -9.65
N ILE A 43 4.64 2.51 -9.85
CA ILE A 43 3.70 1.43 -9.51
C ILE A 43 2.62 1.36 -10.59
N SER A 44 2.09 0.16 -10.84
CA SER A 44 1.00 -0.07 -11.81
C SER A 44 -0.27 -0.50 -11.11
N LEU A 45 -1.43 -0.06 -11.60
CA LEU A 45 -2.72 -0.52 -11.11
C LEU A 45 -3.22 -1.71 -11.93
N ASN A 46 -3.78 -2.70 -11.24
CA ASN A 46 -4.49 -3.83 -11.80
C ASN A 46 -6.00 -3.64 -11.67
N PRO A 47 -6.81 -4.30 -12.54
CA PRO A 47 -8.27 -4.22 -12.41
C PRO A 47 -8.85 -4.71 -11.09
N VAL A 48 -8.10 -5.52 -10.34
CA VAL A 48 -8.52 -5.98 -9.04
C VAL A 48 -8.51 -4.86 -7.99
N ASP A 49 -7.64 -3.85 -8.12
CA ASP A 49 -7.47 -2.80 -7.12
C ASP A 49 -8.74 -1.97 -6.96
N TRP A 50 -9.34 -1.54 -8.07
CA TRP A 50 -10.60 -0.80 -8.02
C TRP A 50 -11.80 -1.70 -7.72
N LYS A 51 -11.79 -2.97 -8.13
CA LYS A 51 -12.83 -3.94 -7.71
C LYS A 51 -12.83 -4.17 -6.20
N ILE A 52 -11.67 -4.13 -5.57
CA ILE A 52 -11.54 -4.18 -4.11
C ILE A 52 -12.11 -2.92 -3.48
N GLN A 53 -11.81 -1.73 -4.03
CA GLN A 53 -12.39 -0.48 -3.55
C GLN A 53 -13.90 -0.38 -3.78
N GLU A 54 -14.45 -0.96 -4.85
CA GLU A 54 -15.91 -1.13 -5.06
C GLU A 54 -16.52 -2.13 -4.06
N GLY A 55 -15.69 -2.99 -3.48
CA GLY A 55 -16.06 -3.99 -2.49
C GLY A 55 -16.61 -5.28 -3.09
N VAL A 56 -16.21 -5.60 -4.32
CA VAL A 56 -16.54 -6.87 -5.01
C VAL A 56 -15.97 -8.08 -4.24
N LEU A 57 -14.85 -7.90 -3.55
CA LEU A 57 -14.19 -8.96 -2.78
C LEU A 57 -14.58 -8.96 -1.29
N ARG A 58 -15.69 -8.33 -0.92
CA ARG A 58 -16.23 -8.42 0.45
C ARG A 58 -16.60 -9.87 0.79
N PRO A 59 -16.38 -10.32 2.04
CA PRO A 59 -15.80 -9.60 3.18
C PRO A 59 -14.28 -9.74 3.29
N PHE A 60 -13.59 -10.24 2.27
CA PHE A 60 -12.20 -10.66 2.36
C PHE A 60 -11.18 -9.51 2.21
N LEU A 61 -11.48 -8.49 1.39
CA LEU A 61 -10.59 -7.36 1.10
C LEU A 61 -11.33 -6.00 0.99
N PRO A 62 -10.65 -4.88 1.31
CA PRO A 62 -9.39 -4.83 2.05
C PRO A 62 -9.62 -5.27 3.51
N ARG A 63 -8.58 -5.74 4.19
CA ARG A 63 -8.71 -6.28 5.57
C ARG A 63 -9.00 -5.20 6.61
N LYS A 64 -8.59 -3.97 6.34
CA LYS A 64 -8.75 -2.81 7.20
C LYS A 64 -8.85 -1.54 6.36
N PHE A 65 -9.49 -0.53 6.92
CA PHE A 65 -9.42 0.85 6.44
C PHE A 65 -8.58 1.67 7.45
N PRO A 66 -7.88 2.74 7.01
CA PRO A 66 -7.66 3.12 5.61
C PRO A 66 -6.81 2.08 4.85
N CYS A 67 -6.94 2.05 3.52
CA CYS A 67 -6.18 1.13 2.66
C CYS A 67 -5.41 1.89 1.58
N ILE A 68 -4.12 1.58 1.46
CA ILE A 68 -3.28 1.95 0.31
C ILE A 68 -3.43 0.83 -0.74
N PRO A 69 -3.93 1.13 -1.97
CA PRO A 69 -4.05 0.15 -3.06
C PRO A 69 -2.72 -0.54 -3.37
N ASP A 70 -2.77 -1.76 -3.93
CA ASP A 70 -1.62 -2.60 -4.31
C ASP A 70 -0.73 -3.06 -3.13
N THR A 71 -0.25 -2.15 -2.27
CA THR A 71 0.71 -2.42 -1.17
C THR A 71 0.09 -3.21 -0.01
N ASP A 72 -1.07 -2.79 0.50
CA ASP A 72 -1.67 -3.41 1.70
C ASP A 72 -2.36 -4.76 1.41
N GLN A 73 -2.66 -5.02 0.14
CA GLN A 73 -3.51 -6.13 -0.28
C GLN A 73 -2.72 -7.42 -0.55
N LEU A 74 -1.43 -7.31 -0.89
CA LEU A 74 -0.54 -8.43 -1.21
C LEU A 74 -0.03 -9.20 0.03
N ASN A 75 -0.50 -8.86 1.24
CA ASN A 75 -0.08 -9.49 2.50
C ASN A 75 -0.64 -10.92 2.72
N ARG A 76 -0.58 -11.79 1.70
CA ARG A 76 -0.84 -13.23 1.83
C ARG A 76 0.07 -14.06 0.92
N ARG A 77 1.09 -14.67 1.54
CA ARG A 77 1.60 -16.03 1.26
C ARG A 77 1.78 -16.43 -0.21
N LEU A 78 2.31 -15.53 -1.03
CA LEU A 78 3.07 -15.88 -2.22
C LEU A 78 4.43 -15.20 -2.04
N ASP A 79 5.52 -15.94 -2.25
CA ASP A 79 6.92 -15.67 -1.88
C ASP A 79 7.58 -14.44 -2.55
N TRP A 80 6.82 -13.38 -2.81
CA TRP A 80 7.25 -12.18 -3.50
C TRP A 80 6.76 -10.98 -2.69
N LYS A 81 7.50 -10.65 -1.62
CA LYS A 81 7.26 -9.46 -0.80
C LYS A 81 7.85 -8.24 -1.53
N LEU A 82 6.97 -7.39 -2.07
CA LEU A 82 7.29 -6.00 -2.34
C LEU A 82 6.98 -5.20 -1.06
N VAL A 83 7.99 -4.92 -0.25
CA VAL A 83 7.91 -3.96 0.87
C VAL A 83 8.89 -2.82 0.56
N ILE A 84 8.59 -1.56 0.92
CA ILE A 84 9.06 -0.32 0.23
C ILE A 84 9.85 0.69 1.12
N GLY A 85 11.11 0.98 0.77
CA GLY A 85 12.22 1.92 1.14
C GLY A 85 13.67 1.31 1.23
N LEU A 86 14.54 1.48 0.21
CA LEU A 86 15.94 0.97 0.25
C LEU A 86 16.79 1.65 1.35
N GLU A 87 17.63 0.89 2.07
CA GLU A 87 18.78 1.46 2.78
C GLU A 87 19.86 1.92 1.79
N ASN A 88 20.37 3.11 2.08
CA ASN A 88 21.46 3.88 1.48
C ASN A 88 22.47 3.13 0.59
N GLY A 89 22.60 3.62 -0.64
CA GLY A 89 23.67 3.27 -1.57
C GLY A 89 23.46 3.87 -2.96
N PHE A 90 23.31 5.20 -3.05
CA PHE A 90 23.51 5.96 -4.28
C PHE A 90 24.51 7.08 -4.02
N GLU A 91 25.73 6.67 -3.65
CA GLU A 91 26.97 7.00 -4.37
C GLU A 91 27.73 5.68 -4.60
#